data_AF-A0A2T7BCK9-F1
#
_entry.id   AF-A0A2T7BCK9-F1
#
_cell.length_a   1.000
_cell.length_b   1.000
_cell.length_c   1.000
_cell.angle_alpha   90.00
_cell.angle_beta   90.00
_cell.angle_gamma   90.00
#
_symmetry.space_group_name_H-M   'P 1'
#
loop_
_entity.id
_entity.type
_entity.pdbx_description
1 polymer ?
#
loop_
_entity_poly.entity_id
_entity_poly.type
_entity_poly.pdbx_seq_one_letter_code
_entity_poly.pdbx_strand_id
1 'polypeptide(L)'
;MSTRKLLPYYVTILVFIAIYAVTMLLPDHALGLHARPGWSNTGRVTLHAHIFIYGLLGVLLILNLLEMFSTNNDVFVVRLLKTLFTILLVYLGSGIVFYCLHSHVWNMFYADKVSPARVYLATILCCAAVALTTLDIVKVLLLQMVERTRIHERIPTWLRFEPEVEY
;
A
#
# COMPACT_ATOMS: atom_id res chain seq x y z
N MET A 1 3.54 -22.12 1.07
CA MET A 1 3.55 -20.83 0.35
C MET A 1 5.00 -20.44 0.13
N SER A 2 5.46 -20.28 -1.11
CA SER A 2 6.88 -19.90 -1.38
C SER A 2 7.13 -18.46 -0.90
N THR A 3 8.21 -18.22 -0.17
CA THR A 3 8.64 -16.89 0.30
C THR A 3 8.76 -15.86 -0.82
N ARG A 4 9.01 -16.31 -2.06
CA ARG A 4 9.02 -15.46 -3.26
C ARG A 4 7.67 -14.75 -3.51
N LYS A 5 6.54 -15.37 -3.16
CA LYS A 5 5.19 -14.79 -3.34
C LYS A 5 4.88 -13.66 -2.34
N LEU A 6 5.68 -13.51 -1.28
CA LEU A 6 5.54 -12.45 -0.28
C LEU A 6 6.53 -11.30 -0.50
N LEU A 7 7.56 -11.51 -1.32
CA LEU A 7 8.62 -10.54 -1.57
C LEU A 7 8.10 -9.18 -2.05
N PRO A 8 7.12 -9.06 -2.97
CA PRO A 8 6.59 -7.76 -3.40
C PRO A 8 5.91 -7.00 -2.26
N TYR A 9 5.26 -7.72 -1.34
CA TYR A 9 4.63 -7.13 -0.16
C TYR A 9 5.68 -6.64 0.83
N TYR A 10 6.73 -7.42 1.10
CA TYR A 10 7.84 -6.98 1.95
C TYR A 10 8.59 -5.77 1.40
N VAL A 11 8.86 -5.75 0.09
CA VAL A 11 9.46 -4.59 -0.58
C VAL A 11 8.56 -3.37 -0.43
N THR A 12 7.25 -3.52 -0.62
CA THR A 12 6.28 -2.43 -0.41
C THR A 12 6.33 -1.90 1.03
N ILE A 13 6.39 -2.79 2.02
CA ILE A 13 6.50 -2.39 3.43
C ILE A 13 7.74 -1.52 3.65
N LEU A 14 8.90 -2.01 3.24
CA LEU A 14 10.17 -1.31 3.44
C LEU A 14 10.19 0.03 2.70
N VAL A 15 9.71 0.08 1.46
CA VAL A 15 9.68 1.29 0.63
C VAL A 15 8.78 2.35 1.26
N PHE A 16 7.57 2.01 1.72
CA PHE A 16 6.68 3.01 2.33
C PHE A 16 7.18 3.51 3.68
N ILE A 17 7.79 2.64 4.50
CA ILE A 17 8.45 3.05 5.74
C ILE A 17 9.63 3.99 5.43
N ALA A 18 10.45 3.67 4.44
CA ALA A 18 11.56 4.51 4.01
C ALA A 18 11.10 5.85 3.46
N ILE A 19 10.05 5.87 2.63
CA ILE A 19 9.43 7.12 2.13
C ILE A 19 8.98 7.97 3.31
N TYR A 20 8.31 7.39 4.31
CA TYR A 20 7.89 8.11 5.51
C TYR A 20 9.06 8.67 6.31
N ALA A 21 10.11 7.88 6.53
CA ALA A 21 11.32 8.33 7.21
C ALA A 21 12.00 9.49 6.47
N VAL A 22 12.19 9.36 5.16
CA VAL A 22 12.81 10.39 4.31
C VAL A 22 11.98 11.67 4.30
N THR A 23 10.65 11.55 4.16
CA THR A 23 9.75 12.72 4.15
C THR A 23 9.67 13.42 5.51
N MET A 24 9.91 12.70 6.62
CA MET A 24 10.07 13.32 7.95
C MET A 24 11.41 14.05 8.12
N LEU A 25 12.49 13.49 7.59
CA LEU A 25 13.84 14.07 7.70
C LEU A 25 14.08 15.25 6.75
N LEU A 26 13.33 15.34 5.65
CA LEU A 26 13.44 16.44 4.69
C LEU A 26 12.88 17.75 5.28
N PRO A 27 13.51 18.90 5.02
CA PRO A 27 12.99 20.19 5.43
C PRO A 27 11.84 20.66 4.51
N ASP A 28 10.94 21.51 5.03
CA ASP A 28 9.68 21.92 4.35
C ASP A 28 9.87 22.53 2.96
N HIS A 29 10.96 23.27 2.78
CA HIS A 29 11.29 23.92 1.52
C HIS A 29 11.59 22.90 0.41
N ALA A 30 12.23 21.78 0.75
CA ALA A 30 12.55 20.71 -0.19
C ALA A 30 11.29 19.91 -0.59
N LEU A 31 10.27 19.91 0.26
CA LEU A 31 8.97 19.28 -0.01
C LEU A 31 8.00 20.23 -0.75
N GLY A 32 8.43 21.46 -1.10
CA GLY A 32 7.59 22.45 -1.78
C GLY A 32 6.45 23.00 -0.91
N LEU A 33 6.48 22.76 0.40
CA LEU A 33 5.38 23.09 1.32
C LEU A 33 5.33 24.58 1.68
N HIS A 34 6.40 25.34 1.42
CA HIS A 34 6.45 26.79 1.60
C HIS A 34 5.74 27.60 0.51
N ALA A 35 5.42 27.00 -0.64
CA ALA A 35 4.77 27.70 -1.75
C ALA A 35 3.28 28.02 -1.51
N ARG A 36 2.68 27.51 -0.42
CA ARG A 36 1.29 27.79 -0.04
C ARG A 36 1.23 28.33 1.38
N PRO A 37 0.66 29.53 1.61
CA PRO A 37 0.54 30.09 2.95
C PRO A 37 -0.32 29.18 3.84
N GLY A 38 0.19 28.82 5.03
CA GLY A 38 -0.48 27.94 5.98
C GLY A 38 -0.21 26.44 5.79
N TRP A 39 0.86 26.03 5.11
CA TRP A 39 1.23 24.62 4.86
C TRP A 39 2.51 24.11 5.53
N SER A 40 3.30 24.93 6.25
CA SER A 40 4.61 24.48 6.77
C SER A 40 4.51 23.24 7.67
N ASN A 41 3.59 23.22 8.65
CA ASN A 41 3.35 22.04 9.49
C ASN A 41 2.11 21.21 9.07
N THR A 42 1.07 21.86 8.55
CA THR A 42 -0.21 21.26 8.12
C THR A 42 -0.11 20.52 6.79
N GLY A 43 0.75 20.98 5.88
CA GLY A 43 0.90 20.42 4.55
C GLY A 43 1.61 19.07 4.54
N ARG A 44 2.59 18.84 5.45
CA ARG A 44 3.23 17.52 5.63
C ARG A 44 2.22 16.45 5.92
N VAL A 45 1.27 16.74 6.79
CA VAL A 45 0.27 15.78 7.24
C VAL A 45 -0.67 15.39 6.12
N THR A 46 -1.16 16.39 5.39
CA THR A 46 -1.97 16.14 4.20
C THR A 46 -1.17 15.30 3.20
N LEU A 47 0.10 15.62 2.96
CA LEU A 47 0.97 14.87 2.06
C LEU A 47 1.17 13.41 2.52
N HIS A 48 1.54 13.16 3.78
CA HIS A 48 1.68 11.79 4.29
C HIS A 48 0.35 11.03 4.25
N ALA A 49 -0.76 11.66 4.64
CA ALA A 49 -2.08 11.03 4.57
C ALA A 49 -2.45 10.66 3.12
N HIS A 50 -2.14 11.50 2.14
CA HIS A 50 -2.40 11.20 0.73
C HIS A 50 -1.49 10.08 0.20
N ILE A 51 -0.19 10.10 0.52
CA ILE A 51 0.75 9.05 0.12
C ILE A 51 0.33 7.72 0.73
N PHE A 52 -0.04 7.70 2.01
CA PHE A 52 -0.44 6.47 2.68
C PHE A 52 -1.83 6.00 2.26
N ILE A 53 -2.85 6.86 2.17
CA ILE A 53 -4.19 6.42 1.79
C ILE A 53 -4.23 6.04 0.31
N TYR A 54 -3.77 6.91 -0.59
CA TYR A 54 -3.93 6.71 -2.03
C TYR A 54 -2.74 5.96 -2.64
N GLY A 55 -1.52 6.32 -2.26
CA GLY A 55 -0.31 5.70 -2.79
C GLY A 55 -0.19 4.22 -2.40
N LEU A 56 -0.28 3.91 -1.10
CA LEU A 56 -0.19 2.53 -0.62
C LEU A 56 -1.32 1.68 -1.18
N LEU A 57 -2.56 2.20 -1.17
CA LEU A 57 -3.71 1.51 -1.75
C LEU A 57 -3.50 1.24 -3.24
N GLY A 58 -3.04 2.22 -4.01
CA GLY A 58 -2.77 2.06 -5.44
C GLY A 58 -1.72 0.98 -5.73
N VAL A 59 -0.60 0.98 -5.00
CA VAL A 59 0.45 -0.05 -5.14
C VAL A 59 -0.10 -1.43 -4.76
N LEU A 60 -0.84 -1.53 -3.67
CA LEU A 60 -1.46 -2.79 -3.25
C LEU A 60 -2.48 -3.29 -4.29
N LEU A 61 -3.27 -2.41 -4.91
CA LEU A 61 -4.19 -2.81 -5.97
C LEU A 61 -3.45 -3.37 -7.18
N ILE A 62 -2.35 -2.75 -7.59
CA ILE A 62 -1.51 -3.26 -8.68
C ILE A 62 -0.93 -4.63 -8.31
N LEU A 63 -0.37 -4.80 -7.11
CA LEU A 63 0.15 -6.09 -6.66
C LEU A 63 -0.92 -7.18 -6.62
N ASN A 64 -2.12 -6.84 -6.14
CA ASN A 64 -3.24 -7.76 -6.08
C ASN A 64 -3.75 -8.14 -7.48
N LEU A 65 -3.81 -7.19 -8.41
CA LEU A 65 -4.11 -7.48 -9.83
C LEU A 65 -3.07 -8.43 -10.44
N LEU A 66 -1.79 -8.16 -10.20
CA LEU A 66 -0.70 -9.01 -10.69
C LEU A 66 -0.78 -10.42 -10.09
N GLU A 67 -1.04 -10.54 -8.79
CA GLU A 67 -1.23 -11.84 -8.15
C GLU A 67 -2.43 -12.60 -8.74
N MET A 68 -3.55 -11.92 -8.97
CA MET A 68 -4.78 -12.50 -9.54
C MET A 68 -4.57 -13.06 -10.95
N PHE A 69 -3.77 -12.37 -11.78
CA PHE A 69 -3.50 -12.82 -13.15
C PHE A 69 -2.36 -13.82 -13.25
N SER A 70 -1.40 -13.77 -12.33
CA SER A 70 -0.22 -14.64 -12.37
C SER A 70 -0.36 -15.95 -11.60
N THR A 71 -1.35 -16.10 -10.73
CA THR A 71 -1.48 -17.28 -9.87
C THR A 71 -2.73 -18.07 -10.24
N ASN A 72 -2.59 -19.38 -10.49
CA ASN A 72 -3.74 -20.23 -10.79
C ASN A 72 -4.62 -20.49 -9.56
N ASN A 73 -4.01 -20.65 -8.38
CA ASN A 73 -4.66 -20.91 -7.08
C ASN A 73 -4.85 -19.65 -6.22
N ASP A 74 -5.34 -18.57 -6.84
CA ASP A 74 -5.59 -17.31 -6.14
C ASP A 74 -6.90 -17.36 -5.32
N VAL A 75 -6.78 -17.19 -4.00
CA VAL A 75 -7.89 -17.20 -3.04
C VAL A 75 -8.08 -15.80 -2.47
N PHE A 76 -9.29 -15.25 -2.62
CA PHE A 76 -9.65 -13.90 -2.15
C PHE A 76 -9.25 -13.64 -0.70
N VAL A 77 -9.57 -14.56 0.22
CA VAL A 77 -9.27 -14.42 1.65
C VAL A 77 -7.78 -14.28 1.91
N VAL A 78 -6.94 -15.05 1.21
CA VAL A 78 -5.47 -14.98 1.37
C VAL A 78 -4.94 -13.64 0.88
N ARG A 79 -5.42 -13.17 -0.28
CA ARG A 79 -5.04 -11.88 -0.86
C ARG A 79 -5.46 -10.70 0.02
N LEU A 80 -6.67 -10.77 0.57
CA LEU A 80 -7.17 -9.82 1.55
C LEU A 80 -6.28 -9.78 2.80
N LEU A 81 -5.97 -10.94 3.39
CA LEU A 81 -5.11 -11.02 4.57
C LEU A 81 -3.71 -10.45 4.32
N LYS A 82 -3.08 -10.75 3.17
CA LYS A 82 -1.79 -10.14 2.81
C LYS A 82 -1.87 -8.63 2.72
N THR A 83 -2.92 -8.11 2.10
CA THR A 83 -3.13 -6.66 1.93
C THR A 83 -3.33 -5.97 3.27
N LEU A 84 -4.21 -6.52 4.11
CA LEU A 84 -4.47 -6.00 5.46
C LEU A 84 -3.20 -6.04 6.33
N PHE A 85 -2.46 -7.14 6.29
CA PHE A 85 -1.23 -7.29 7.06
C PHE A 85 -0.14 -6.33 6.56
N THR A 86 -0.05 -6.10 5.25
CA THR A 86 0.87 -5.13 4.66
C THR A 86 0.57 -3.72 5.13
N ILE A 87 -0.71 -3.31 5.10
CA ILE A 87 -1.14 -2.00 5.61
C ILE A 87 -0.78 -1.85 7.08
N LEU A 88 -1.07 -2.89 7.89
CA LEU A 88 -0.81 -2.88 9.32
C LEU A 88 0.69 -2.78 9.63
N LEU A 89 1.54 -3.53 8.93
CA LEU A 89 2.99 -3.45 9.10
C LEU A 89 3.57 -2.10 8.64
N VAL A 90 3.06 -1.53 7.54
CA VAL A 90 3.45 -0.18 7.09
C VAL A 90 3.10 0.87 8.14
N TYR A 91 1.89 0.80 8.71
CA TYR A 91 1.45 1.69 9.79
C TYR A 91 2.28 1.51 11.07
N LEU A 92 2.52 0.27 11.50
CA LEU A 92 3.34 -0.02 12.67
C LEU A 92 4.78 0.48 12.49
N GLY A 93 5.41 0.15 11.36
CA GLY A 93 6.79 0.54 11.08
C GLY A 93 6.95 2.05 10.98
N SER A 94 6.01 2.73 10.34
CA SER A 94 6.03 4.19 10.26
C SER A 94 5.71 4.85 11.61
N GLY A 95 4.91 4.19 12.46
CA GLY A 95 4.67 4.60 13.84
C GLY A 95 5.93 4.49 14.71
N ILE A 96 6.73 3.44 14.50
CA ILE A 96 8.05 3.28 15.14
C ILE A 96 8.99 4.40 14.69
N VAL A 97 9.08 4.66 13.37
CA VAL A 97 9.89 5.77 12.84
C VAL A 97 9.48 7.10 13.47
N PHE A 98 8.18 7.36 13.58
CA PHE A 98 7.66 8.55 14.23
C PHE A 98 8.08 8.63 15.71
N TYR A 99 7.91 7.54 16.47
CA TYR A 99 8.28 7.47 17.88
C TYR A 99 9.78 7.70 18.10
N CYS A 100 10.63 7.19 17.20
CA CYS A 100 12.07 7.42 17.26
C CYS A 100 12.47 8.87 16.93
N LEU A 101 11.69 9.57 16.10
CA LEU A 101 12.00 10.94 15.65
C LEU A 101 11.31 12.04 16.45
N HIS A 102 10.19 11.76 17.12
CA HIS A 102 9.42 12.73 17.92
C HIS A 102 8.95 12.08 19.23
N SER A 103 9.28 12.72 20.36
CA SER A 103 9.25 12.06 21.66
C SER A 103 7.90 12.06 22.41
N HIS A 104 6.85 12.79 22.02
CA HIS A 104 5.76 13.08 22.97
C HIS A 104 4.30 12.99 22.53
N VAL A 105 3.93 12.63 21.29
CA VAL A 105 2.49 12.49 20.94
C VAL A 105 2.23 11.26 20.06
N TRP A 106 1.35 10.35 20.49
CA TRP A 106 0.92 9.16 19.74
C TRP A 106 -0.01 9.50 18.58
N ASN A 107 0.48 10.30 17.65
CA ASN A 107 -0.27 10.66 16.48
C ASN A 107 0.71 10.84 15.33
N MET A 108 0.97 9.71 14.66
CA MET A 108 1.87 9.53 13.52
C MET A 108 1.57 10.49 12.35
N PHE A 109 0.40 11.15 12.38
CA PHE A 109 -0.02 12.16 11.42
C PHE A 109 -0.34 13.54 12.05
N TYR A 110 -0.16 13.79 13.36
CA TYR A 110 -0.13 15.15 13.96
C TYR A 110 0.04 15.19 15.49
N ALA A 111 1.06 15.84 16.03
CA ALA A 111 1.14 16.12 17.49
C ALA A 111 0.07 17.10 18.04
N ASP A 112 -0.67 17.79 17.17
CA ASP A 112 -1.35 19.06 17.48
C ASP A 112 -2.81 19.17 16.94
N LYS A 113 -3.37 18.10 16.34
CA LYS A 113 -4.78 18.08 15.90
C LYS A 113 -5.54 16.82 16.31
N VAL A 114 -6.83 17.03 16.54
CA VAL A 114 -7.81 16.13 17.16
C VAL A 114 -8.11 14.85 16.36
N SER A 115 -7.72 14.72 15.09
CA SER A 115 -7.94 13.49 14.33
C SER A 115 -6.88 12.43 14.68
N PRO A 116 -7.24 11.35 15.40
CA PRO A 116 -6.28 10.33 15.79
C PRO A 116 -5.88 9.48 14.57
N ALA A 117 -4.62 9.03 14.53
CA ALA A 117 -4.08 8.10 13.53
C ALA A 117 -4.96 6.85 13.28
N ARG A 118 -5.80 6.48 14.25
CA ARG A 118 -6.80 5.41 14.16
C ARG A 118 -7.86 5.67 13.08
N VAL A 119 -8.25 6.92 12.86
CA VAL A 119 -9.23 7.29 11.82
C VAL A 119 -8.64 7.02 10.44
N TYR A 120 -7.41 7.44 10.19
CA TYR A 120 -6.74 7.19 8.91
C TYR A 120 -6.50 5.70 8.66
N LEU A 121 -6.11 4.94 9.70
CA LEU A 121 -6.01 3.49 9.61
C LEU A 121 -7.36 2.84 9.26
N ALA A 122 -8.45 3.26 9.92
CA ALA A 122 -9.78 2.75 9.60
C ALA A 122 -10.21 3.10 8.17
N THR A 123 -9.92 4.32 7.71
CA THR A 123 -10.22 4.77 6.34
C THR A 123 -9.48 3.92 5.32
N ILE A 124 -8.16 3.72 5.46
CA ILE A 124 -7.39 2.93 4.49
C ILE A 124 -7.81 1.46 4.49
N LEU A 125 -8.11 0.88 5.65
CA LEU A 125 -8.60 -0.51 5.74
C LEU A 125 -9.95 -0.66 5.05
N CYS A 126 -10.87 0.29 5.24
CA CYS A 126 -12.16 0.33 4.57
C CYS A 126 -11.99 0.46 3.05
N CYS A 127 -11.17 1.42 2.58
CA CYS A 127 -10.87 1.60 1.16
C CYS A 127 -10.23 0.34 0.55
N ALA A 128 -9.31 -0.31 1.26
CA ALA A 128 -8.69 -1.56 0.81
C ALA A 128 -9.70 -2.69 0.67
N ALA A 129 -10.60 -2.85 1.64
CA ALA A 129 -11.67 -3.84 1.57
C ALA A 129 -12.59 -3.60 0.36
N VAL A 130 -13.08 -2.37 0.19
CA VAL A 130 -13.95 -2.00 -0.94
C VAL A 130 -13.26 -2.18 -2.29
N ALA A 131 -11.99 -1.76 -2.39
CA ALA A 131 -11.28 -1.86 -3.66
C ALA A 131 -10.97 -3.32 -4.02
N LEU A 132 -10.62 -4.16 -3.03
CA LEU A 132 -10.40 -5.59 -3.24
C LEU A 132 -11.66 -6.35 -3.61
N THR A 133 -12.80 -6.07 -2.97
CA THR A 133 -14.07 -6.69 -3.34
C THR A 133 -14.49 -6.28 -4.75
N THR A 134 -14.31 -5.00 -5.09
CA THR A 134 -14.56 -4.50 -6.45
C THR A 134 -13.67 -5.21 -7.47
N LEU A 135 -12.38 -5.38 -7.17
CA LEU A 135 -11.45 -6.12 -8.03
C LEU A 135 -11.86 -7.59 -8.21
N ASP A 136 -12.35 -8.24 -7.16
CA ASP A 136 -12.79 -9.63 -7.25
C ASP A 136 -14.03 -9.78 -8.15
N ILE A 137 -15.00 -8.85 -8.04
CA ILE A 137 -16.15 -8.78 -8.95
C ILE A 137 -15.70 -8.57 -10.39
N VAL A 138 -14.78 -7.62 -10.63
CA VAL A 138 -14.24 -7.34 -11.97
C VAL A 138 -13.49 -8.55 -12.53
N LYS A 139 -12.75 -9.31 -11.71
CA LYS A 139 -12.08 -10.54 -12.13
C LYS A 139 -13.07 -11.59 -12.61
N VAL A 140 -14.16 -11.80 -11.88
CA VAL A 140 -15.20 -12.76 -12.28
C VAL A 140 -15.78 -12.38 -13.65
N LEU A 141 -16.07 -11.09 -13.86
CA LEU A 141 -16.54 -10.58 -15.15
C LEU A 141 -15.49 -10.72 -16.26
N LEU A 142 -14.22 -10.39 -15.99
CA LEU A 142 -13.14 -10.48 -16.98
C LEU A 142 -12.85 -11.94 -17.38
N LEU A 143 -12.88 -12.88 -16.44
CA LEU A 143 -12.70 -14.31 -16.74
C LEU A 143 -13.87 -14.90 -17.55
N GLN A 144 -15.06 -14.31 -17.46
CA GLN A 144 -16.18 -14.66 -18.34
C GLN A 144 -15.98 -14.12 -19.77
N MET A 145 -15.21 -13.04 -19.96
CA MET A 145 -15.04 -12.38 -21.26
C MET A 145 -13.72 -12.71 -21.97
N VAL A 146 -12.69 -13.16 -21.24
CA VAL A 146 -11.33 -13.34 -21.78
C VAL A 146 -10.75 -14.70 -21.35
N GLU A 147 -10.23 -15.46 -22.33
CA GLU A 147 -9.44 -16.66 -22.07
C GLU A 147 -8.19 -16.32 -21.23
N ARG A 148 -8.14 -16.84 -20.00
CA ARG A 148 -7.12 -16.58 -18.97
C ARG A 148 -5.67 -16.78 -19.48
N THR A 149 -5.48 -17.68 -20.44
CA THR A 149 -4.20 -18.01 -21.08
C THR A 149 -3.57 -16.82 -21.81
N ARG A 150 -4.36 -15.98 -22.49
CA ARG A 150 -3.82 -14.83 -23.24
C ARG A 150 -3.29 -13.69 -22.35
N ILE A 151 -3.77 -13.58 -21.12
CA ILE A 151 -3.35 -12.51 -20.19
C ILE A 151 -2.02 -12.89 -19.53
N HIS A 152 -1.85 -14.15 -19.16
CA HIS A 152 -0.63 -14.64 -18.51
C HIS A 152 0.62 -14.46 -19.38
N GLU A 153 0.49 -14.70 -20.69
CA GLU A 153 1.58 -14.51 -21.68
C GLU A 153 2.03 -13.04 -21.80
N ARG A 154 1.13 -12.07 -21.55
CA ARG A 154 1.44 -10.64 -21.65
C ARG A 154 2.13 -10.06 -20.42
N ILE A 155 2.15 -10.78 -19.29
CA ILE A 155 2.83 -10.33 -18.07
C ILE A 155 4.32 -10.69 -18.17
N PRO A 156 5.26 -9.74 -17.98
CA PRO A 156 6.69 -10.03 -17.99
C PRO A 156 7.07 -11.08 -16.95
N THR A 157 7.95 -12.02 -17.30
CA THR A 157 8.32 -13.17 -16.45
C THR A 157 8.84 -12.79 -15.06
N TRP A 158 9.59 -11.68 -14.96
CA TRP A 158 10.10 -11.15 -13.68
C TRP A 158 9.01 -10.57 -12.76
N LEU A 159 7.81 -10.32 -13.29
CA LEU A 159 6.66 -9.79 -12.57
C LEU A 159 5.64 -10.89 -12.19
N ARG A 160 5.90 -12.14 -12.61
CA ARG A 160 5.02 -13.30 -12.34
C ARG A 160 5.28 -13.87 -10.94
N PHE A 161 4.19 -14.17 -10.24
CA PHE A 161 4.17 -14.79 -8.91
C PHE A 161 4.35 -16.32 -8.96
N GLU A 162 4.12 -16.95 -10.11
CA GLU A 162 4.40 -18.37 -10.35
C GLU A 162 5.50 -18.52 -11.43
N PRO A 163 6.48 -19.41 -11.23
CA PRO A 163 7.43 -19.75 -12.29
C PRO A 163 6.68 -20.43 -13.45
N GLU A 164 7.17 -20.25 -14.67
CA GLU A 164 6.67 -20.97 -15.84
C GLU A 164 6.70 -22.47 -15.53
N VAL A 165 5.54 -23.12 -15.65
CA VAL A 165 5.48 -24.59 -15.64
C VAL A 165 6.15 -25.02 -16.94
N GLU A 166 7.38 -25.53 -16.84
CA GLU A 166 7.98 -26.32 -17.91
C GLU A 166 7.04 -27.51 -18.15
N TYR A 167 6.38 -27.52 -19.31
CA TYR A 167 5.65 -28.68 -19.82
C TYR A 167 6.62 -29.60 -20.56
#